data_AF-A0A3B8TLE3-F1
#
_entry.id   AF-A0A3B8TLE3-F1
#
_cell.length_a   1.000
_cell.length_b   1.000
_cell.length_c   1.000
_cell.angle_alpha   90.00
_cell.angle_beta   90.00
_cell.angle_gamma   90.00
#
_symmetry.space_group_name_H-M   'P 1'
#
loop_
_entity.id
_entity.type
_entity.pdbx_description
1 polymer ?
#
loop_
_entity_poly.entity_id
_entity_poly.type
_entity_poly.pdbx_seq_one_letter_code
_entity_poly.pdbx_strand_id
1 'polypeptide(L)' 'TEVQSEIVVPILKNGVFVAQIDIDSNTKNSITKEQTELLEAICTKLSPLF' A
#
# COMPACT_ATOMS: atom_id res chain seq x y z
N THR A 1 -2.71 7.60 20.86
CA THR A 1 -1.96 7.44 19.60
C THR A 1 -2.98 7.38 18.49
N GLU A 2 -3.27 8.52 17.89
CA GLU A 2 -4.22 8.62 16.78
C GLU A 2 -3.49 8.42 15.46
N VAL A 3 -4.14 7.77 14.49
CA VAL A 3 -3.66 7.70 13.11
C VAL A 3 -3.74 9.10 12.51
N GLN A 4 -2.65 9.57 11.93
CA GLN A 4 -2.50 10.91 11.35
C GLN A 4 -2.20 10.89 9.85
N SER A 5 -1.83 9.74 9.30
CA SER A 5 -1.83 9.47 7.86
C SER A 5 -1.92 7.96 7.61
N GLU A 6 -2.44 7.58 6.45
CA GLU A 6 -2.74 6.20 6.06
C GLU A 6 -2.48 6.04 4.55
N ILE A 7 -2.07 4.84 4.14
CA ILE A 7 -2.04 4.44 2.73
C ILE A 7 -2.54 3.00 2.56
N VAL A 8 -3.46 2.83 1.61
CA VAL A 8 -4.00 1.53 1.20
C VAL A 8 -3.64 1.29 -0.26
N VAL A 9 -2.89 0.23 -0.54
CA VAL A 9 -2.46 -0.13 -1.90
C VAL A 9 -3.03 -1.50 -2.28
N PRO A 10 -3.85 -1.59 -3.35
CA PRO A 10 -4.44 -2.87 -3.76
C PRO A 10 -3.42 -3.76 -4.46
N ILE A 11 -3.51 -5.06 -4.20
CA ILE A 11 -2.84 -6.10 -4.98
C ILE A 11 -3.86 -6.61 -5.99
N LEU A 12 -3.55 -6.42 -7.27
CA LEU A 12 -4.37 -6.89 -8.39
C LEU A 12 -3.71 -8.09 -9.08
N LYS A 13 -4.48 -9.15 -9.33
CA LYS A 13 -4.08 -10.27 -10.20
C LYS A 13 -5.04 -10.33 -11.38
N ASN A 14 -4.49 -10.20 -12.60
CA ASN A 14 -5.30 -10.15 -13.83
C ASN A 14 -6.41 -9.09 -13.79
N GLY A 15 -6.15 -7.93 -13.18
CA GLY A 15 -7.13 -6.86 -13.02
C GLY A 15 -8.19 -7.10 -11.93
N VAL A 16 -8.12 -8.23 -11.22
CA VAL A 16 -9.02 -8.57 -10.11
C VAL A 16 -8.33 -8.25 -8.78
N PHE A 17 -9.05 -7.60 -7.88
CA PHE A 17 -8.60 -7.39 -6.51
C PHE A 17 -8.49 -8.72 -5.76
N VAL A 18 -7.32 -8.99 -5.17
CA VAL A 18 -7.06 -10.23 -4.44
C VAL A 18 -6.58 -10.00 -3.00
N ALA A 19 -5.95 -8.86 -2.73
CA ALA A 19 -5.48 -8.46 -1.40
C ALA A 19 -5.15 -6.95 -1.38
N GLN A 20 -4.71 -6.42 -0.23
CA GLN A 20 -4.21 -5.06 -0.09
C GLN A 20 -3.08 -4.98 0.94
N ILE A 21 -2.20 -4.00 0.79
CA ILE A 21 -1.33 -3.51 1.86
C ILE A 21 -2.02 -2.31 2.50
N ASP A 22 -2.07 -2.31 3.83
CA ASP A 22 -2.70 -1.30 4.67
C ASP A 22 -1.68 -0.81 5.71
N ILE A 23 -1.36 0.49 5.70
CA ILE A 23 -0.33 1.08 6.56
C ILE A 23 -0.86 2.37 7.20
N ASP A 24 -0.84 2.35 8.53
CA ASP A 24 -1.12 3.51 9.38
C ASP A 24 0.15 4.18 9.89
N SER A 25 0.07 5.49 10.11
CA SER A 25 1.11 6.28 10.74
C SER A 25 0.54 7.25 11.77
N ASN A 26 1.21 7.36 12.91
CA ASN A 26 0.90 8.38 13.93
C ASN A 26 1.52 9.76 13.61
N THR A 27 2.19 9.90 12.46
CA THR A 27 2.86 11.11 12.02
C THR A 27 2.08 11.72 10.85
N LYS A 28 1.68 13.00 10.98
CA LYS A 28 0.94 13.71 9.94
C LYS A 28 1.76 13.83 8.65
N ASN A 29 1.11 13.62 7.50
CA ASN A 29 1.71 13.71 6.17
C ASN A 29 2.98 12.83 6.00
N SER A 30 3.06 11.68 6.68
CA SER A 30 4.27 10.86 6.62
C SER A 30 4.40 10.04 5.33
N ILE A 31 3.32 9.93 4.56
CA ILE A 31 3.29 9.20 3.29
C ILE A 31 3.85 10.08 2.19
N THR A 32 5.04 9.73 1.70
CA THR A 32 5.69 10.42 0.57
C THR A 32 5.39 9.71 -0.75
N LYS A 33 5.65 10.40 -1.86
CA LYS A 33 5.48 9.83 -3.20
C LYS A 33 6.36 8.60 -3.42
N GLU A 34 7.61 8.65 -2.95
CA GLU A 34 8.57 7.55 -3.07
C GLU A 34 8.10 6.30 -2.31
N GLN A 35 7.44 6.49 -1.16
CA GLN A 35 6.84 5.40 -0.40
C GLN A 35 5.64 4.79 -1.14
N THR A 36 4.77 5.61 -1.74
CA THR A 36 3.67 5.13 -2.58
C THR A 36 4.20 4.28 -3.75
N GLU A 37 5.18 4.78 -4.50
CA GLU A 37 5.78 4.06 -5.64
C GLU A 37 6.44 2.74 -5.19
N LEU A 38 7.11 2.74 -4.03
CA LEU A 38 7.68 1.53 -3.44
C LEU A 38 6.59 0.50 -3.09
N LEU A 39 5.49 0.93 -2.47
CA LEU A 39 4.40 0.04 -2.07
C LEU A 39 3.66 -0.54 -3.29
N GLU A 40 3.47 0.24 -4.35
CA GLU A 40 2.93 -0.24 -5.64
C GLU A 40 3.85 -1.29 -6.28
N ALA A 41 5.17 -1.07 -6.24
CA ALA A 41 6.15 -2.03 -6.75
C ALA A 41 6.16 -3.33 -5.93
N ILE A 42 5.99 -3.25 -4.61
CA ILE A 42 5.84 -4.42 -3.73
C ILE A 42 4.54 -5.16 -4.07
N CYS A 43 3.41 -4.48 -4.18
CA CYS A 43 2.13 -5.09 -4.53
C CYS A 43 2.19 -5.83 -5.89
N THR A 44 2.88 -5.25 -6.88
CA THR A 44 3.11 -5.88 -8.17
C THR A 44 3.91 -7.18 -8.04
N LYS A 45 4.93 -7.22 -7.15
CA LYS A 45 5.73 -8.43 -6.89
C LYS A 45 4.99 -9.48 -6.09
N LEU A 46 4.04 -9.08 -5.24
CA LEU A 46 3.21 -9.99 -4.45
C LEU A 46 2.05 -10.59 -5.26
N SER A 47 1.58 -9.90 -6.32
CA SER A 47 0.46 -10.35 -7.17
C SER A 47 0.50 -11.82 -7.60
N PRO A 48 1.64 -12.41 -8.02
CA PRO A 48 1.72 -13.82 -8.41
C PRO A 48 1.53 -14.84 -7.26
N LEU A 49 1.54 -14.41 -5.99
CA LEU A 49 1.40 -15.28 -4.82
C LEU A 49 -0.07 -15.49 -4.38
N PHE A 50 -0.97 -14.63 -4.87
CA PHE A 50 -2.43 -14.81 -4.85
C PHE A 50 -2.84 -15.39 -6.20
#